data_AF-A0A7X1HM52-F1
#
_entry.id   AF-A0A7X1HM52-F1
#
_cell.length_a   1.000
_cell.length_b   1.000
_cell.length_c   1.000
_cell.angle_alpha   90.00
_cell.angle_beta   90.00
_cell.angle_gamma   90.00
#
_symmetry.space_group_name_H-M   'P 1'
#
loop_
_entity.id
_entity.type
_entity.pdbx_description
1 polymer ?
#
loop_
_entity_poly.entity_id
_entity_poly.type
_entity_poly.pdbx_seq_one_letter_code
_entity_poly.pdbx_strand_id
1 'polypeptide(L)'
;MVTDKSTDIYIINEIGKDIIWKKERLGKGMNIIYSKDISGDLYLINNRVDLEMVVYNPIEKTNFKLGDNRFSQVLKDENLDKNIFVAGKSFNASLSKKWIVENFNESEFIQSIENLDTVLDYIYFLMERTDVYSENIVPFKTFFIQGKSIDREASYEKVDLGSYLSFANSPEKFFNKNIQNIINEDFCNVIRELFINENIVGVEVSKVFKFLLKQELYIRYLRIQPEVEDVTLNIWSKIRLVHGTERLIPKLIRGVIEPTLDNLVLVASQILERNLSIYFKEVYSLSEETIQGCEKYPSLHVDINWVTYENQREYQLEEVRRFNEILRRNQ
;
A
#
# COMPACT_ATOMS: atom_id res chain seq x y z
N MET A 1 -13.53 -31.49 -11.68
CA MET A 1 -12.18 -30.99 -11.39
C MET A 1 -11.32 -32.14 -10.92
N VAL A 2 -10.01 -32.13 -11.15
CA VAL A 2 -9.07 -33.10 -10.59
C VAL A 2 -7.97 -32.33 -9.87
N THR A 3 -7.64 -32.71 -8.64
CA THR A 3 -6.56 -32.08 -7.84
C THR A 3 -5.56 -33.12 -7.36
N ASP A 4 -4.28 -32.76 -7.29
CA ASP A 4 -3.22 -33.66 -6.77
C ASP A 4 -3.22 -33.74 -5.22
N LYS A 5 -3.81 -32.73 -4.57
CA LYS A 5 -3.93 -32.59 -3.11
C LYS A 5 -5.34 -32.14 -2.70
N SER A 6 -5.67 -32.36 -1.43
CA SER A 6 -6.89 -31.81 -0.85
C SER A 6 -6.71 -30.31 -0.60
N THR A 7 -7.66 -29.50 -1.05
CA THR A 7 -7.60 -28.03 -0.94
C THR A 7 -8.98 -27.45 -0.72
N ASP A 8 -9.03 -26.22 -0.24
CA ASP A 8 -10.24 -25.42 -0.27
C ASP A 8 -10.25 -24.58 -1.55
N ILE A 9 -11.41 -24.51 -2.20
CA ILE A 9 -11.68 -23.52 -3.23
C ILE A 9 -12.81 -22.60 -2.79
N TYR A 10 -12.84 -21.41 -3.37
CA TYR A 10 -13.85 -20.41 -3.10
C TYR A 10 -14.54 -20.04 -4.41
N ILE A 11 -15.87 -20.18 -4.44
CA ILE A 11 -16.68 -19.75 -5.58
C ILE A 11 -17.27 -18.40 -5.19
N ILE A 12 -16.87 -17.34 -5.89
CA ILE A 12 -17.21 -15.96 -5.57
C ILE A 12 -18.12 -15.40 -6.65
N ASN A 13 -19.36 -15.07 -6.27
CA ASN A 13 -20.38 -14.60 -7.21
C ASN A 13 -20.17 -13.13 -7.57
N GLU A 14 -19.82 -12.33 -6.56
CA GLU A 14 -19.53 -10.92 -6.68
C GLU A 14 -18.50 -10.54 -5.62
N ILE A 15 -17.48 -9.79 -6.02
CA ILE A 15 -16.57 -9.13 -5.08
C ILE A 15 -17.14 -7.73 -4.88
N GLY A 16 -17.62 -7.41 -3.67
CA GLY A 16 -18.31 -6.16 -3.33
C GLY A 16 -18.27 -5.89 -1.82
N LYS A 17 -19.24 -5.15 -1.26
CA LYS A 17 -19.34 -4.90 0.20
C LYS A 17 -19.41 -6.19 1.01
N ASP A 18 -20.25 -7.11 0.55
CA ASP A 18 -20.34 -8.46 1.06
C ASP A 18 -19.79 -9.36 -0.05
N ILE A 19 -18.63 -10.00 0.14
CA ILE A 19 -18.23 -11.07 -0.77
C ILE A 19 -19.23 -12.20 -0.55
N ILE A 20 -20.06 -12.46 -1.55
CA ILE A 20 -20.90 -13.65 -1.57
C ILE A 20 -20.05 -14.78 -2.11
N TRP A 21 -19.63 -15.66 -1.20
CA TRP A 21 -18.80 -16.81 -1.53
C TRP A 21 -19.36 -18.12 -0.98
N LYS A 22 -18.97 -19.20 -1.62
CA LYS A 22 -19.15 -20.56 -1.12
C LYS A 22 -17.80 -21.27 -1.08
N LYS A 23 -17.46 -21.83 0.09
CA LYS A 23 -16.26 -22.65 0.26
C LYS A 23 -16.61 -24.09 -0.06
N GLU A 24 -15.82 -24.70 -0.95
CA GLU A 24 -15.95 -26.10 -1.30
C GLU A 24 -14.62 -26.81 -1.01
N ARG A 25 -14.67 -27.91 -0.24
CA ARG A 25 -13.50 -28.72 0.06
C ARG A 25 -13.30 -29.74 -1.06
N LEU A 26 -12.18 -29.65 -1.76
CA LEU A 26 -11.76 -30.65 -2.73
C LEU A 26 -10.91 -31.72 -2.05
N GLY A 27 -11.24 -32.98 -2.30
CA GLY A 27 -10.38 -34.11 -1.96
C GLY A 27 -9.31 -34.33 -3.03
N LYS A 28 -8.26 -35.11 -2.73
CA LYS A 28 -7.31 -35.58 -3.73
C LYS A 28 -8.02 -36.41 -4.80
N GLY A 29 -7.72 -36.16 -6.08
CA GLY A 29 -8.30 -36.86 -7.22
C GLY A 29 -9.49 -36.10 -7.81
N MET A 30 -10.48 -36.84 -8.32
CA MET A 30 -11.60 -36.26 -9.04
C MET A 30 -12.68 -35.73 -8.09
N ASN A 31 -13.07 -34.47 -8.29
CA ASN A 31 -14.11 -33.76 -7.57
C ASN A 31 -15.18 -33.28 -8.55
N ILE A 32 -16.46 -33.48 -8.21
CA ILE A 32 -17.60 -33.04 -9.01
C ILE A 32 -18.34 -31.95 -8.23
N ILE A 33 -18.49 -30.77 -8.83
CA ILE A 33 -19.26 -29.66 -8.28
C ILE A 33 -20.42 -29.39 -9.23
N TYR A 34 -21.64 -29.38 -8.69
CA TYR A 34 -22.85 -29.11 -9.46
C TYR A 34 -23.14 -27.61 -9.48
N SER A 35 -23.17 -27.01 -10.68
CA SER A 35 -23.33 -25.55 -10.86
C SER A 35 -24.75 -25.03 -10.65
N LYS A 36 -25.76 -25.91 -10.49
CA LYS A 36 -27.16 -25.48 -10.34
C LYS A 36 -27.41 -24.66 -9.07
N ASP A 37 -26.57 -24.85 -8.05
CA ASP A 37 -26.71 -24.20 -6.75
C ASP A 37 -25.61 -23.16 -6.50
N ILE A 38 -24.71 -22.92 -7.46
CA ILE A 38 -23.53 -22.07 -7.29
C ILE A 38 -23.14 -21.40 -8.62
N SER A 39 -23.10 -20.07 -8.65
CA SER A 39 -22.77 -19.28 -9.84
C SER A 39 -21.77 -18.16 -9.53
N GLY A 40 -20.50 -18.37 -9.86
CA GLY A 40 -19.45 -17.38 -9.59
C GLY A 40 -18.11 -17.75 -10.20
N ASP A 41 -17.13 -16.87 -10.00
CA ASP A 41 -15.74 -17.09 -10.38
C ASP A 41 -15.05 -18.02 -9.37
N LEU A 42 -14.25 -18.95 -9.85
CA LEU A 42 -13.49 -19.90 -9.03
C LEU A 42 -12.15 -19.30 -8.61
N TYR A 43 -11.91 -19.22 -7.30
CA TYR A 43 -10.68 -18.71 -6.70
C TYR A 43 -10.01 -19.74 -5.79
N LEU A 44 -8.68 -19.76 -5.84
CA LEU A 44 -7.83 -20.35 -4.82
C LEU A 44 -7.29 -19.23 -3.93
N ILE A 45 -7.52 -19.30 -2.63
CA ILE A 45 -7.11 -18.26 -1.69
C ILE A 45 -6.24 -18.87 -0.60
N ASN A 46 -5.09 -18.24 -0.34
CA ASN A 46 -4.17 -18.59 0.74
C ASN A 46 -3.69 -20.05 0.71
N ASN A 47 -3.44 -20.58 -0.49
CA ASN A 47 -2.92 -21.92 -0.63
C ASN A 47 -1.40 -21.92 -0.39
N ARG A 48 -0.96 -22.51 0.72
CA ARG A 48 0.46 -22.55 1.14
C ARG A 48 1.27 -23.66 0.46
N VAL A 49 0.65 -24.38 -0.46
CA VAL A 49 1.21 -25.57 -1.09
C VAL A 49 0.96 -25.50 -2.58
N ASP A 50 1.99 -25.78 -3.38
CA ASP A 50 1.85 -25.94 -4.83
C ASP A 50 0.78 -26.99 -5.11
N LEU A 51 -0.24 -26.59 -5.88
CA LEU A 51 -1.42 -27.39 -6.21
C LEU A 51 -1.54 -27.49 -7.72
N GLU A 52 -1.64 -28.71 -8.21
CA GLU A 52 -2.02 -28.96 -9.60
C GLU A 52 -3.52 -29.25 -9.65
N MET A 53 -4.25 -28.45 -10.44
CA MET A 53 -5.68 -28.60 -10.61
C MET A 53 -6.09 -28.47 -12.06
N VAL A 54 -6.95 -29.39 -12.51
CA VAL A 54 -7.59 -29.35 -13.82
C VAL A 54 -9.09 -29.16 -13.65
N VAL A 55 -9.64 -28.12 -14.27
CA VAL A 55 -11.07 -27.83 -14.29
C VAL A 55 -11.66 -28.30 -15.61
N TYR A 56 -12.71 -29.11 -15.55
CA TYR A 56 -13.41 -29.62 -16.73
C TYR A 56 -14.71 -28.84 -16.92
N ASN A 57 -15.00 -28.47 -18.17
CA ASN A 57 -16.12 -27.61 -18.58
C ASN A 57 -16.17 -26.22 -17.89
N PRO A 58 -15.04 -25.49 -17.75
CA PRO A 58 -15.13 -24.11 -17.30
C PRO A 58 -15.79 -23.24 -18.36
N ILE A 59 -16.57 -22.25 -17.94
CA ILE A 59 -16.85 -21.09 -18.78
C ILE A 59 -15.61 -20.19 -18.63
N GLU A 60 -14.74 -20.18 -19.63
CA GLU A 60 -13.56 -19.32 -19.60
C GLU A 60 -13.99 -17.84 -19.57
N LYS A 61 -13.53 -17.14 -18.53
CA LYS A 61 -13.67 -15.69 -18.43
C LYS A 61 -12.46 -15.05 -19.08
N THR A 62 -12.69 -13.92 -19.75
CA THR A 62 -11.63 -13.12 -20.34
C THR A 62 -10.80 -12.53 -19.21
N ASN A 63 -9.59 -13.07 -19.04
CA ASN A 63 -8.62 -12.61 -18.08
C ASN A 63 -7.47 -11.94 -18.84
N PHE A 64 -6.94 -10.86 -18.29
CA PHE A 64 -5.74 -10.20 -18.79
C PHE A 64 -4.64 -10.28 -17.74
N LYS A 65 -3.54 -10.94 -18.08
CA LYS A 65 -2.31 -10.93 -17.30
C LYS A 65 -1.15 -10.64 -18.22
N LEU A 66 -0.30 -9.69 -17.79
CA LEU A 66 0.87 -9.28 -18.55
C LEU A 66 1.78 -10.49 -18.79
N GLY A 67 2.15 -10.74 -20.04
CA GLY A 67 2.99 -11.88 -20.44
C GLY A 67 2.24 -13.19 -20.75
N ASP A 68 1.03 -13.37 -20.22
CA ASP A 68 0.23 -14.58 -20.43
C ASP A 68 -0.80 -14.40 -21.57
N ASN A 69 -1.40 -13.21 -21.66
CA ASN A 69 -2.50 -12.92 -22.58
C ASN A 69 -2.19 -11.68 -23.45
N ARG A 70 -2.63 -11.71 -24.71
CA ARG A 70 -2.56 -10.52 -25.59
C ARG A 70 -3.77 -9.63 -25.35
N PHE A 71 -3.62 -8.30 -25.40
CA PHE A 71 -4.74 -7.38 -25.23
C PHE A 71 -5.82 -7.57 -26.32
N SER A 72 -5.44 -8.01 -27.51
CA SER A 72 -6.41 -8.41 -28.54
C SER A 72 -7.44 -9.45 -28.06
N GLN A 73 -7.14 -10.28 -27.06
CA GLN A 73 -8.13 -11.20 -26.46
C GLN A 73 -9.19 -10.47 -25.64
N VAL A 74 -8.82 -9.37 -24.97
CA VAL A 74 -9.78 -8.45 -24.32
C VAL A 74 -10.75 -7.90 -25.35
N LEU A 75 -10.27 -7.55 -26.55
CA LEU A 75 -11.11 -6.98 -27.62
C LEU A 75 -12.04 -8.01 -28.28
N LYS A 76 -11.65 -9.29 -28.37
CA LYS A 76 -12.41 -10.34 -29.08
C LYS A 76 -13.81 -10.67 -28.52
N ASP A 77 -14.04 -10.45 -27.23
CA ASP A 77 -15.35 -10.74 -26.60
C ASP A 77 -16.41 -9.71 -27.04
N GLU A 78 -17.49 -10.06 -27.73
CA GLU A 78 -18.43 -9.01 -28.18
C GLU A 78 -19.22 -8.36 -27.03
N ASN A 79 -19.24 -8.96 -25.84
CA ASN A 79 -19.96 -8.44 -24.69
C ASN A 79 -19.18 -7.32 -23.97
N LEU A 80 -19.51 -6.07 -24.31
CA LEU A 80 -18.91 -4.86 -23.71
C LEU A 80 -19.31 -4.63 -22.24
N ASP A 81 -20.45 -5.15 -21.79
CA ASP A 81 -20.96 -4.94 -20.43
C ASP A 81 -20.32 -5.89 -19.40
N LYS A 82 -19.42 -6.77 -19.86
CA LYS A 82 -18.71 -7.72 -19.02
C LYS A 82 -17.55 -7.05 -18.27
N ASN A 83 -17.33 -7.49 -17.04
CA ASN A 83 -16.10 -7.19 -16.31
C ASN A 83 -14.97 -8.15 -16.71
N ILE A 84 -13.79 -7.59 -16.93
CA ILE A 84 -12.54 -8.27 -17.24
C ILE A 84 -11.72 -8.37 -15.96
N PHE A 85 -11.22 -9.57 -15.70
CA PHE A 85 -10.26 -9.76 -14.62
C PHE A 85 -8.87 -9.38 -15.12
N VAL A 86 -8.19 -8.49 -14.41
CA VAL A 86 -6.87 -7.97 -14.74
C VAL A 86 -5.93 -8.31 -13.59
N ALA A 87 -4.88 -9.08 -13.87
CA ALA A 87 -3.88 -9.44 -12.89
C ALA A 87 -2.56 -8.73 -13.18
N GLY A 88 -2.12 -7.91 -12.23
CA GLY A 88 -0.75 -7.43 -12.14
C GLY A 88 0.11 -8.38 -11.31
N LYS A 89 1.36 -8.00 -11.08
CA LYS A 89 2.26 -8.72 -10.16
C LYS A 89 1.80 -8.57 -8.70
N SER A 90 1.31 -7.37 -8.37
CA SER A 90 1.07 -6.91 -6.99
C SER A 90 -0.40 -6.63 -6.68
N PHE A 91 -1.27 -6.78 -7.69
CA PHE A 91 -2.71 -6.56 -7.58
C PHE A 91 -3.53 -7.46 -8.51
N ASN A 92 -4.82 -7.58 -8.19
CA ASN A 92 -5.88 -8.13 -9.02
C ASN A 92 -6.95 -7.05 -9.19
N ALA A 93 -7.64 -7.02 -10.33
CA ALA A 93 -8.72 -6.07 -10.56
C ALA A 93 -9.84 -6.69 -11.40
N SER A 94 -11.05 -6.20 -11.18
CA SER A 94 -12.23 -6.50 -12.01
C SER A 94 -12.70 -5.20 -12.62
N LEU A 95 -12.38 -4.97 -13.89
CA LEU A 95 -12.64 -3.70 -14.59
C LEU A 95 -13.71 -3.88 -15.67
N SER A 96 -14.54 -2.86 -15.89
CA SER A 96 -15.49 -2.85 -17.01
C SER A 96 -14.75 -2.92 -18.34
N LYS A 97 -15.12 -3.88 -19.20
CA LYS A 97 -14.56 -3.96 -20.56
C LYS A 97 -14.80 -2.67 -21.32
N LYS A 98 -16.03 -2.17 -21.29
CA LYS A 98 -16.42 -0.90 -21.92
C LYS A 98 -15.47 0.22 -21.52
N TRP A 99 -15.21 0.36 -20.22
CA TRP A 99 -14.30 1.38 -19.72
C TRP A 99 -12.86 1.20 -20.24
N ILE A 100 -12.32 -0.03 -20.25
CA ILE A 100 -10.99 -0.29 -20.79
C ILE A 100 -10.88 0.14 -22.26
N VAL A 101 -11.85 -0.28 -23.09
CA VAL A 101 -11.85 0.00 -24.53
C VAL A 101 -12.06 1.49 -24.84
N GLU A 102 -12.85 2.19 -24.03
CA GLU A 102 -13.11 3.62 -24.20
C GLU A 102 -11.92 4.50 -23.77
N ASN A 103 -11.06 4.03 -22.85
CA ASN A 103 -10.02 4.85 -22.23
C ASN A 103 -8.58 4.50 -22.64
N PHE A 104 -8.34 3.30 -23.20
CA PHE A 104 -6.97 2.84 -23.49
C PHE A 104 -6.85 2.16 -24.86
N ASN A 105 -5.72 2.40 -25.52
CA ASN A 105 -5.18 1.41 -26.45
C ASN A 105 -4.32 0.35 -25.72
N GLU A 106 -3.88 -0.70 -26.42
CA GLU A 106 -3.09 -1.81 -25.84
C GLU A 106 -1.86 -1.32 -25.07
N SER A 107 -1.07 -0.42 -25.67
CA SER A 107 0.15 0.09 -25.04
C SER A 107 -0.15 0.93 -23.80
N GLU A 108 -1.19 1.75 -23.84
CA GLU A 108 -1.58 2.59 -22.69
C GLU A 108 -2.14 1.76 -21.55
N PHE A 109 -2.90 0.70 -21.85
CA PHE A 109 -3.42 -0.21 -20.85
C PHE A 109 -2.31 -1.00 -20.16
N ILE A 110 -1.38 -1.55 -20.94
CA ILE A 110 -0.18 -2.21 -20.42
C ILE A 110 0.61 -1.26 -19.52
N GLN A 111 0.90 -0.04 -20.00
CA GLN A 111 1.63 0.95 -19.21
C GLN A 111 0.91 1.30 -17.91
N SER A 112 -0.42 1.37 -17.91
CA SER A 112 -1.21 1.65 -16.70
C SER A 112 -1.08 0.56 -15.64
N ILE A 113 -1.02 -0.71 -16.06
CA ILE A 113 -0.81 -1.87 -15.18
C ILE A 113 0.60 -1.82 -14.59
N GLU A 114 1.61 -1.61 -15.45
CA GLU A 114 3.01 -1.52 -15.03
C GLU A 114 3.27 -0.36 -14.06
N ASN A 115 2.63 0.80 -14.29
CA ASN A 115 2.72 1.94 -13.38
C ASN A 115 2.15 1.61 -12.01
N LEU A 116 0.97 0.97 -11.95
CA LEU A 116 0.36 0.58 -10.69
C LEU A 116 1.22 -0.47 -9.95
N ASP A 117 1.70 -1.49 -10.65
CA ASP A 117 2.63 -2.48 -10.09
C ASP A 117 3.90 -1.81 -9.57
N THR A 118 4.46 -0.83 -10.29
CA THR A 118 5.67 -0.10 -9.87
C THR A 118 5.46 0.64 -8.55
N VAL A 119 4.31 1.32 -8.40
CA VAL A 119 4.00 2.04 -7.16
C VAL A 119 3.77 1.06 -6.01
N LEU A 120 3.01 -0.02 -6.23
CA LEU A 120 2.74 -1.04 -5.22
C LEU A 120 4.00 -1.78 -4.80
N ASP A 121 4.84 -2.22 -5.73
CA ASP A 121 6.12 -2.87 -5.47
C ASP A 121 7.03 -2.00 -4.60
N TYR A 122 7.04 -0.68 -4.85
CA TYR A 122 7.80 0.24 -4.02
C TYR A 122 7.27 0.32 -2.59
N ILE A 123 5.95 0.34 -2.42
CA ILE A 123 5.34 0.35 -1.09
C ILE A 123 5.61 -0.97 -0.38
N TYR A 124 5.44 -2.11 -1.05
CA TYR A 124 5.79 -3.41 -0.52
C TYR A 124 7.25 -3.46 -0.09
N PHE A 125 8.18 -2.93 -0.88
CA PHE A 125 9.59 -2.80 -0.49
C PHE A 125 9.80 -1.97 0.78
N LEU A 126 9.06 -0.86 0.96
CA LEU A 126 9.13 -0.08 2.21
C LEU A 126 8.61 -0.92 3.39
N MET A 127 7.54 -1.69 3.18
CA MET A 127 6.92 -2.49 4.24
C MET A 127 7.70 -3.78 4.53
N GLU A 128 8.35 -4.42 3.58
CA GLU A 128 9.24 -5.58 3.81
C GLU A 128 10.45 -5.21 4.68
N ARG A 129 10.82 -3.93 4.70
CA ARG A 129 11.84 -3.39 5.61
C ARG A 129 11.34 -3.14 7.02
N THR A 130 10.02 -3.16 7.23
CA THR A 130 9.46 -3.40 8.56
C THR A 130 9.59 -4.90 8.82
N ASP A 131 9.98 -5.30 10.04
CA ASP A 131 10.08 -6.72 10.36
C ASP A 131 8.73 -7.40 10.02
N VAL A 132 8.74 -8.48 9.23
CA VAL A 132 7.52 -9.12 8.68
C VAL A 132 6.58 -9.61 9.81
N TYR A 133 7.08 -9.64 11.04
CA TYR A 133 6.36 -10.00 12.27
C TYR A 133 5.92 -8.80 13.12
N SER A 134 6.13 -7.56 12.67
CA SER A 134 5.67 -6.36 13.36
C SER A 134 4.13 -6.35 13.39
N GLU A 135 3.53 -6.34 14.58
CA GLU A 135 2.06 -6.29 14.72
C GLU A 135 1.45 -5.00 14.12
N ASN A 136 2.27 -3.96 14.00
CA ASN A 136 1.90 -2.66 13.42
C ASN A 136 1.59 -2.71 11.92
N ILE A 137 2.03 -3.76 11.21
CA ILE A 137 1.70 -3.97 9.80
C ILE A 137 0.65 -5.05 9.62
N VAL A 138 -0.21 -4.87 8.63
CA VAL A 138 -1.09 -5.94 8.17
C VAL A 138 -0.25 -6.88 7.27
N PRO A 139 -0.29 -8.21 7.48
CA PRO A 139 0.42 -9.15 6.61
C PRO A 139 0.08 -8.92 5.13
N PHE A 140 1.08 -9.04 4.25
CA PHE A 140 0.95 -8.77 2.81
C PHE A 140 -0.28 -9.44 2.19
N LYS A 141 -1.10 -8.64 1.52
CA LYS A 141 -2.32 -9.09 0.84
C LYS A 141 -2.33 -8.53 -0.57
N THR A 142 -2.71 -9.36 -1.53
CA THR A 142 -2.90 -8.91 -2.92
C THR A 142 -3.96 -7.82 -2.97
N PHE A 143 -3.60 -6.68 -3.55
CA PHE A 143 -4.51 -5.55 -3.74
C PHE A 143 -5.62 -5.94 -4.71
N PHE A 144 -6.91 -5.84 -4.33
CA PHE A 144 -8.02 -6.08 -5.25
C PHE A 144 -8.71 -4.76 -5.62
N ILE A 145 -9.04 -4.52 -6.89
CA ILE A 145 -9.75 -3.31 -7.32
C ILE A 145 -11.04 -3.68 -8.03
N GLN A 146 -12.15 -3.06 -7.67
CA GLN A 146 -13.40 -3.20 -8.42
C GLN A 146 -13.69 -1.92 -9.21
N GLY A 147 -13.85 -2.04 -10.52
CA GLY A 147 -14.08 -0.89 -11.39
C GLY A 147 -15.54 -0.51 -11.57
N LYS A 148 -16.33 -0.50 -10.50
CA LYS A 148 -17.68 0.09 -10.52
C LYS A 148 -17.54 1.59 -10.27
N SER A 149 -18.26 2.43 -11.02
CA SER A 149 -18.39 3.87 -10.75
C SER A 149 -19.52 4.10 -9.75
N ILE A 150 -19.26 3.90 -8.46
CA ILE A 150 -20.22 4.16 -7.38
C ILE A 150 -19.60 5.21 -6.46
N ASP A 151 -20.37 6.20 -6.03
CA ASP A 151 -19.88 7.20 -5.07
C ASP A 151 -19.79 6.55 -3.68
N ARG A 152 -18.67 5.89 -3.39
CA ARG A 152 -18.43 5.21 -2.10
C ARG A 152 -16.97 5.41 -1.69
N GLU A 153 -16.76 5.81 -0.44
CA GLU A 153 -15.41 5.88 0.11
C GLU A 153 -14.71 4.52 0.10
N ALA A 154 -13.38 4.60 -0.04
CA ALA A 154 -12.44 3.55 0.27
C ALA A 154 -12.85 2.80 1.54
N SER A 155 -13.13 1.49 1.47
CA SER A 155 -13.32 0.69 2.68
C SER A 155 -12.51 -0.59 2.61
N TYR A 156 -11.69 -0.80 3.65
CA TYR A 156 -10.99 -2.04 3.90
C TYR A 156 -11.97 -3.06 4.43
N GLU A 157 -12.24 -4.08 3.62
CA GLU A 157 -13.15 -5.15 3.97
C GLU A 157 -12.31 -6.35 4.40
N LYS A 158 -12.33 -6.63 5.71
CA LYS A 158 -11.75 -7.85 6.28
C LYS A 158 -12.81 -8.94 6.21
N VAL A 159 -12.57 -9.95 5.39
CA VAL A 159 -13.44 -11.13 5.28
C VAL A 159 -12.76 -12.34 5.90
N ASP A 160 -13.52 -13.40 6.18
CA ASP A 160 -12.94 -14.66 6.67
C ASP A 160 -11.92 -15.28 5.69
N LEU A 161 -12.00 -14.91 4.41
CA LEU A 161 -11.10 -15.39 3.35
C LEU A 161 -9.79 -14.64 3.24
N GLY A 162 -9.62 -13.54 3.98
CA GLY A 162 -8.45 -12.67 3.87
C GLY A 162 -8.84 -11.21 4.03
N SER A 163 -8.11 -10.31 3.40
CA SER A 163 -8.63 -8.94 3.30
C SER A 163 -8.32 -8.45 1.91
N TYR A 164 -9.30 -7.80 1.36
CA TYR A 164 -9.27 -7.19 0.06
C TYR A 164 -9.81 -5.79 0.27
N LEU A 165 -9.44 -4.91 -0.63
CA LEU A 165 -9.78 -3.51 -0.46
C LEU A 165 -10.76 -3.17 -1.57
N SER A 166 -12.06 -3.24 -1.26
CA SER A 166 -13.10 -3.01 -2.25
C SER A 166 -13.24 -1.51 -2.51
N PHE A 167 -12.59 -1.02 -3.56
CA PHE A 167 -12.95 0.29 -4.12
C PHE A 167 -14.10 0.10 -5.06
N ALA A 168 -15.16 0.87 -4.85
CA ALA A 168 -16.15 1.13 -5.90
C ALA A 168 -15.90 2.52 -6.51
N ASN A 169 -14.65 2.98 -6.54
CA ASN A 169 -14.27 4.28 -7.06
C ASN A 169 -13.52 4.12 -8.38
N SER A 170 -14.02 4.80 -9.41
CA SER A 170 -13.27 5.36 -10.54
C SER A 170 -11.91 4.69 -10.85
N PRO A 171 -11.88 3.59 -11.63
CA PRO A 171 -10.65 2.95 -12.10
C PRO A 171 -9.57 3.90 -12.61
N GLU A 172 -9.97 5.04 -13.19
CA GLU A 172 -9.09 6.09 -13.70
C GLU A 172 -8.13 6.68 -12.66
N LYS A 173 -8.44 6.55 -11.36
CA LYS A 173 -7.59 7.00 -10.25
C LYS A 173 -6.41 6.06 -9.98
N PHE A 174 -6.50 4.80 -10.42
CA PHE A 174 -5.52 3.75 -10.16
C PHE A 174 -4.82 3.27 -11.43
N PHE A 175 -5.58 3.20 -12.53
CA PHE A 175 -5.10 2.82 -13.84
C PHE A 175 -4.89 4.08 -14.67
N ASN A 176 -3.64 4.54 -14.73
CA ASN A 176 -3.28 5.71 -15.51
C ASN A 176 -1.99 5.49 -16.29
N LYS A 177 -1.95 5.97 -17.53
CA LYS A 177 -0.75 5.90 -18.38
C LYS A 177 0.40 6.77 -17.85
N ASN A 178 0.09 7.81 -17.08
CA ASN A 178 1.08 8.59 -16.36
C ASN A 178 1.06 8.23 -14.87
N ILE A 179 2.16 7.66 -14.37
CA ILE A 179 2.34 7.28 -12.96
C ILE A 179 2.06 8.43 -12.00
N GLN A 180 2.29 9.67 -12.43
CA GLN A 180 2.05 10.87 -11.64
C GLN A 180 0.57 11.02 -11.24
N ASN A 181 -0.36 10.60 -12.10
CA ASN A 181 -1.79 10.71 -11.87
C ASN A 181 -2.34 9.63 -10.92
N ILE A 182 -1.57 8.55 -10.71
CA ILE A 182 -1.93 7.49 -9.74
C ILE A 182 -1.74 8.02 -8.31
N ILE A 183 -0.83 8.96 -8.11
CA ILE A 183 -0.49 9.47 -6.77
C ILE A 183 -1.47 10.57 -6.39
N ASN A 184 -2.58 10.12 -5.83
CA ASN A 184 -3.65 10.99 -5.37
C ASN A 184 -4.06 10.62 -3.93
N GLU A 185 -4.93 11.44 -3.34
CA GLU A 185 -5.39 11.25 -1.96
C GLU A 185 -6.10 9.90 -1.78
N ASP A 186 -6.92 9.49 -2.74
CA ASP A 186 -7.63 8.21 -2.69
C ASP A 186 -6.64 7.05 -2.66
N PHE A 187 -5.66 7.03 -3.57
CA PHE A 187 -4.58 6.04 -3.57
C PHE A 187 -3.81 6.03 -2.24
N CYS A 188 -3.54 7.18 -1.62
CA CYS A 188 -2.84 7.18 -0.33
C CYS A 188 -3.70 6.65 0.82
N ASN A 189 -5.02 6.93 0.80
CA ASN A 189 -5.98 6.34 1.75
C ASN A 189 -6.00 4.82 1.66
N VAL A 190 -6.13 4.31 0.43
CA VAL A 190 -6.09 2.89 0.09
C VAL A 190 -4.89 2.20 0.73
N ILE A 191 -3.71 2.75 0.44
CA ILE A 191 -2.46 2.17 0.86
C ILE A 191 -2.34 2.20 2.38
N ARG A 192 -2.76 3.29 3.04
CA ARG A 192 -2.80 3.34 4.52
C ARG A 192 -3.53 2.14 5.12
N GLU A 193 -4.74 1.86 4.64
CA GLU A 193 -5.56 0.75 5.14
C GLU A 193 -4.91 -0.62 4.93
N LEU A 194 -4.17 -0.80 3.84
CA LEU A 194 -3.54 -2.09 3.52
C LEU A 194 -2.35 -2.40 4.40
N PHE A 195 -1.64 -1.38 4.88
CA PHE A 195 -0.31 -1.56 5.45
C PHE A 195 -0.23 -1.19 6.92
N ILE A 196 -1.08 -0.29 7.41
CA ILE A 196 -1.03 0.21 8.78
C ILE A 196 -2.21 -0.36 9.56
N ASN A 197 -1.90 -1.09 10.64
CA ASN A 197 -2.93 -1.62 11.53
C ASN A 197 -3.42 -0.52 12.49
N GLU A 198 -4.40 0.27 12.07
CA GLU A 198 -4.94 1.40 12.85
C GLU A 198 -5.49 1.00 14.23
N ASN A 199 -5.91 -0.25 14.41
CA ASN A 199 -6.32 -0.76 15.74
C ASN A 199 -5.16 -0.83 16.74
N ILE A 200 -3.93 -0.97 16.25
CA ILE A 200 -2.73 -1.09 17.09
C ILE A 200 -2.01 0.25 17.18
N VAL A 201 -1.83 0.94 16.05
CA VAL A 201 -1.09 2.22 16.04
C VAL A 201 -1.95 3.42 16.43
N GLY A 202 -3.29 3.30 16.40
CA GLY A 202 -4.21 4.40 16.69
C GLY A 202 -4.35 5.40 15.54
N VAL A 203 -5.43 6.18 15.59
CA VAL A 203 -5.85 7.10 14.51
C VAL A 203 -4.81 8.20 14.26
N GLU A 204 -4.28 8.82 15.31
CA GLU A 204 -3.35 9.95 15.19
C GLU A 204 -2.00 9.54 14.58
N VAL A 205 -1.41 8.42 15.02
CA VAL A 205 -0.17 7.89 14.44
C VAL A 205 -0.41 7.40 13.01
N SER A 206 -1.56 6.75 12.76
CA SER A 206 -1.96 6.32 11.40
C SER A 206 -2.05 7.51 10.44
N LYS A 207 -2.57 8.67 10.90
CA LYS A 207 -2.61 9.92 10.13
C LYS A 207 -1.20 10.38 9.73
N VAL A 208 -0.23 10.33 10.66
CA VAL A 208 1.17 10.69 10.37
C VAL A 208 1.80 9.74 9.37
N PHE A 209 1.60 8.42 9.50
CA PHE A 209 2.15 7.44 8.56
C PHE A 209 1.55 7.57 7.16
N LYS A 210 0.23 7.77 7.05
CA LYS A 210 -0.44 8.09 5.78
C LYS A 210 0.20 9.31 5.13
N PHE A 211 0.37 10.38 5.91
CA PHE A 211 0.98 11.62 5.43
C PHE A 211 2.41 11.40 4.93
N LEU A 212 3.27 10.75 5.73
CA LEU A 212 4.66 10.49 5.36
C LEU A 212 4.78 9.63 4.10
N LEU A 213 3.90 8.64 3.95
CA LEU A 213 3.84 7.79 2.77
C LEU A 213 3.41 8.57 1.52
N LYS A 214 2.41 9.45 1.64
CA LYS A 214 1.99 10.34 0.55
C LYS A 214 3.13 11.26 0.12
N GLN A 215 3.82 11.88 1.08
CA GLN A 215 4.99 12.73 0.82
C GLN A 215 6.10 11.94 0.12
N GLU A 216 6.28 10.68 0.49
CA GLU A 216 7.26 9.81 -0.16
C GLU A 216 6.94 9.56 -1.63
N LEU A 217 5.70 9.20 -1.95
CA LEU A 217 5.27 8.97 -3.32
C LEU A 217 5.40 10.24 -4.17
N TYR A 218 5.01 11.40 -3.63
CA TYR A 218 5.18 12.68 -4.33
C TYR A 218 6.63 12.99 -4.64
N ILE A 219 7.53 12.82 -3.69
CA ILE A 219 8.94 13.12 -3.96
C ILE A 219 9.54 12.12 -4.95
N ARG A 220 9.22 10.83 -4.83
CA ARG A 220 9.78 9.79 -5.71
C ARG A 220 9.35 9.95 -7.16
N TYR A 221 8.07 10.24 -7.40
CA TYR A 221 7.48 10.17 -8.74
C TYR A 221 7.06 11.54 -9.31
N LEU A 222 6.72 12.51 -8.46
CA LEU A 222 6.40 13.88 -8.89
C LEU A 222 7.58 14.84 -8.73
N ARG A 223 8.58 14.50 -7.89
CA ARG A 223 9.73 15.36 -7.58
C ARG A 223 9.32 16.72 -7.01
N ILE A 224 8.29 16.72 -6.17
CA ILE A 224 7.80 17.91 -5.46
C ILE A 224 7.50 17.57 -4.00
N GLN A 225 7.45 18.59 -3.17
CA GLN A 225 6.83 18.55 -1.85
C GLN A 225 5.66 19.53 -1.83
N PRO A 226 4.42 19.06 -1.68
CA PRO A 226 3.27 19.95 -1.51
C PRO A 226 3.37 20.75 -0.21
N GLU A 227 2.70 21.89 -0.21
CA GLU A 227 2.49 22.69 1.00
C GLU A 227 1.74 21.88 2.06
N VAL A 228 2.12 22.08 3.32
CA VAL A 228 1.58 21.36 4.47
C VAL A 228 1.08 22.37 5.49
N GLU A 229 -0.25 22.53 5.55
CA GLU A 229 -0.90 23.50 6.43
C GLU A 229 -0.87 23.06 7.91
N ASP A 230 -1.01 21.77 8.17
CA ASP A 230 -0.96 21.19 9.52
C ASP A 230 0.48 21.30 10.07
N VAL A 231 0.65 22.05 11.15
CA VAL A 231 1.97 22.37 11.72
C VAL A 231 2.72 21.11 12.18
N THR A 232 2.00 20.15 12.77
CA THR A 232 2.59 18.88 13.23
C THR A 232 3.06 18.06 12.04
N LEU A 233 2.23 17.93 11.00
CA LEU A 233 2.61 17.21 9.77
C LEU A 233 3.73 17.94 9.02
N ASN A 234 3.77 19.27 9.06
CA ASN A 234 4.84 20.04 8.44
C ASN A 234 6.19 19.69 9.07
N ILE A 235 6.29 19.61 10.41
CA ILE A 235 7.52 19.17 11.10
C ILE A 235 7.94 17.78 10.62
N TRP A 236 7.00 16.82 10.57
CA TRP A 236 7.27 15.47 10.04
C TRP A 236 7.78 15.50 8.59
N SER A 237 7.22 16.38 7.77
CA SER A 237 7.67 16.57 6.39
C SER A 237 9.12 17.04 6.31
N LYS A 238 9.53 17.97 7.20
CA LYS A 238 10.90 18.48 7.25
C LYS A 238 11.88 17.44 7.78
N ILE A 239 11.52 16.71 8.84
CA ILE A 239 12.33 15.59 9.37
C ILE A 239 12.59 14.56 8.26
N ARG A 240 11.56 14.22 7.49
CA ARG A 240 11.67 13.31 6.33
C ARG A 240 12.69 13.82 5.31
N LEU A 241 12.66 15.11 4.95
CA LEU A 241 13.62 15.70 4.01
C LEU A 241 15.06 15.62 4.51
N VAL A 242 15.31 15.79 5.81
CA VAL A 242 16.67 15.78 6.36
C VAL A 242 17.27 14.38 6.41
N HIS A 243 16.46 13.33 6.55
CA HIS A 243 16.99 11.99 6.82
C HIS A 243 16.68 10.93 5.76
N GLY A 244 15.82 11.24 4.79
CA GLY A 244 15.44 10.32 3.73
C GLY A 244 14.49 9.21 4.20
N THR A 245 13.48 8.95 3.41
CA THR A 245 12.29 8.21 3.85
C THR A 245 12.42 6.69 3.76
N GLU A 246 13.24 6.18 2.83
CA GLU A 246 13.44 4.73 2.61
C GLU A 246 13.97 3.99 3.86
N ARG A 247 14.45 4.74 4.85
CA ARG A 247 14.91 4.25 6.15
C ARG A 247 14.04 4.73 7.31
N LEU A 248 13.36 5.86 7.18
CA LEU A 248 12.61 6.48 8.26
C LEU A 248 11.27 5.78 8.50
N ILE A 249 10.38 5.73 7.50
CA ILE A 249 9.02 5.16 7.66
C ILE A 249 9.07 3.72 8.20
N PRO A 250 9.87 2.80 7.64
CA PRO A 250 9.86 1.42 8.10
C PRO A 250 10.35 1.28 9.55
N LYS A 251 11.34 2.09 9.95
CA LYS A 251 11.84 2.09 11.33
C LYS A 251 10.85 2.70 12.30
N LEU A 252 10.13 3.76 11.91
CA LEU A 252 9.08 4.34 12.73
C LEU A 252 7.96 3.33 12.96
N ILE A 253 7.44 2.70 11.90
CA ILE A 253 6.39 1.67 12.00
C ILE A 253 6.84 0.54 12.91
N ARG A 254 8.10 0.09 12.82
CA ARG A 254 8.64 -0.96 13.68
C ARG A 254 8.79 -0.53 15.14
N GLY A 255 9.20 0.72 15.38
CA GLY A 255 9.57 1.20 16.71
C GLY A 255 8.40 1.66 17.56
N VAL A 256 7.25 2.00 16.95
CA VAL A 256 6.04 2.38 17.68
C VAL A 256 5.51 1.18 18.48
N ILE A 257 5.49 1.34 19.79
CA ILE A 257 4.98 0.34 20.74
C ILE A 257 3.70 0.82 21.42
N GLU A 258 3.49 2.13 21.45
CA GLU A 258 2.30 2.77 22.02
C GLU A 258 1.65 3.68 20.97
N PRO A 259 0.31 3.69 20.87
CA PRO A 259 -0.42 4.44 19.85
C PRO A 259 -0.51 5.95 20.13
N THR A 260 0.62 6.59 20.43
CA THR A 260 0.67 8.02 20.81
C THR A 260 1.67 8.78 19.94
N LEU A 261 1.39 10.06 19.70
CA LEU A 261 2.32 10.96 19.02
C LEU A 261 3.62 11.15 19.82
N ASP A 262 3.51 11.15 21.15
CA ASP A 262 4.64 11.13 22.08
C ASP A 262 5.61 9.98 21.80
N ASN A 263 5.08 8.74 21.78
CA ASN A 263 5.89 7.55 21.49
C ASN A 263 6.51 7.64 20.09
N LEU A 264 5.75 8.12 19.10
CA LEU A 264 6.26 8.31 17.74
C LEU A 264 7.43 9.32 17.69
N VAL A 265 7.36 10.44 18.43
CA VAL A 265 8.46 11.43 18.51
C VAL A 265 9.67 10.86 19.22
N LEU A 266 9.48 10.09 20.30
CA LEU A 266 10.57 9.40 20.99
C LEU A 266 11.27 8.41 20.06
N VAL A 267 10.50 7.56 19.38
CA VAL A 267 11.00 6.56 18.42
C VAL A 267 11.74 7.24 17.28
N ALA A 268 11.20 8.33 16.73
CA ALA A 268 11.89 9.10 15.70
C ALA A 268 13.23 9.66 16.21
N SER A 269 13.25 10.19 17.42
CA SER A 269 14.48 10.71 18.05
C SER A 269 15.53 9.62 18.23
N GLN A 270 15.12 8.41 18.63
CA GLN A 270 16.00 7.24 18.75
C GLN A 270 16.54 6.78 17.40
N ILE A 271 15.70 6.71 16.37
CA ILE A 271 16.09 6.28 15.02
C ILE A 271 17.09 7.22 14.39
N LEU A 272 16.90 8.52 14.60
CA LEU A 272 17.73 9.57 14.04
C LEU A 272 18.93 9.89 14.93
N GLU A 273 18.95 9.38 16.16
CA GLU A 273 19.89 9.74 17.22
C GLU A 273 19.96 11.26 17.41
N ARG A 274 18.77 11.90 17.41
CA ARG A 274 18.62 13.36 17.52
C ARG A 274 17.49 13.73 18.44
N ASN A 275 17.65 14.82 19.19
CA ASN A 275 16.59 15.37 20.01
C ASN A 275 15.59 16.12 19.13
N LEU A 276 14.46 15.47 18.81
CA LEU A 276 13.38 16.10 18.05
C LEU A 276 12.34 16.80 18.93
N SER A 277 12.38 16.58 20.25
CA SER A 277 11.37 17.13 21.16
C SER A 277 11.26 18.65 21.06
N ILE A 278 12.38 19.34 20.79
CA ILE A 278 12.43 20.80 20.65
C ILE A 278 11.44 21.33 19.60
N TYR A 279 11.19 20.59 18.53
CA TYR A 279 10.29 21.02 17.46
C TYR A 279 8.82 20.75 17.78
N PHE A 280 8.55 19.71 18.55
CA PHE A 280 7.17 19.28 18.85
C PHE A 280 6.60 19.91 20.12
N LYS A 281 7.45 20.27 21.11
CA LYS A 281 7.03 20.97 22.35
C LYS A 281 6.27 22.28 22.07
N GLU A 282 6.52 22.92 20.93
CA GLU A 282 5.87 24.17 20.53
C GLU A 282 4.48 23.97 19.90
N VAL A 283 4.16 22.74 19.49
CA VAL A 283 2.95 22.43 18.71
C VAL A 283 1.97 21.54 19.48
N TYR A 284 2.47 20.66 20.36
CA TYR A 284 1.62 19.92 21.29
C TYR A 284 2.38 19.52 22.58
N SER A 285 1.62 19.16 23.62
CA SER A 285 2.15 18.85 24.94
C SER A 285 2.78 17.45 25.00
N LEU A 286 4.09 17.38 24.80
CA LEU A 286 4.88 16.18 25.07
C LEU A 286 4.98 15.90 26.58
N SER A 287 4.89 14.63 26.97
CA SER A 287 5.18 14.15 28.32
C SER A 287 6.64 14.40 28.72
N GLU A 288 6.86 14.68 30.01
CA GLU A 288 8.21 14.89 30.56
C GLU A 288 9.13 13.69 30.32
N GLU A 289 8.59 12.47 30.38
CA GLU A 289 9.34 11.24 30.10
C GLU A 289 9.83 11.19 28.65
N THR A 290 8.96 11.52 27.69
CA THR A 290 9.34 11.57 26.27
C THR A 290 10.40 12.65 26.03
N ILE A 291 10.25 13.80 26.66
CA ILE A 291 11.21 14.91 26.56
C ILE A 291 12.59 14.45 27.06
N GLN A 292 12.66 13.88 28.26
CA GLN A 292 13.91 13.37 28.84
C GLN A 292 14.51 12.25 27.99
N GLY A 293 13.67 11.40 27.39
CA GLY A 293 14.10 10.37 26.44
C GLY A 293 14.76 10.96 25.19
N CYS A 294 14.20 12.02 24.62
CA CYS A 294 14.75 12.72 23.47
C CYS A 294 16.03 13.50 23.80
N GLU A 295 16.12 14.11 24.98
CA GLU A 295 17.25 14.95 25.42
C GLU A 295 18.55 14.15 25.65
N LYS A 296 18.50 12.82 25.65
CA LYS A 296 19.69 11.96 25.62
C LYS A 296 20.49 12.08 24.32
N TYR A 297 19.87 12.57 23.25
CA TYR A 297 20.47 12.72 21.94
C TYR A 297 20.84 14.19 21.68
N PRO A 298 21.88 14.46 20.87
CA PRO A 298 22.20 15.82 20.47
C PRO A 298 21.06 16.43 19.63
N SER A 299 20.90 17.75 19.68
CA SER A 299 20.01 18.46 18.75
C SER A 299 20.45 18.27 17.30
N LEU A 300 19.53 18.47 16.36
CA LEU A 300 19.91 18.59 14.95
C LEU A 300 20.89 19.75 14.78
N HIS A 301 21.94 19.54 13.98
CA HIS A 301 22.93 20.58 13.72
C HIS A 301 22.45 21.58 12.69
N VAL A 302 21.38 21.23 11.99
CA VAL A 302 20.74 22.08 10.99
C VAL A 302 19.29 22.31 11.38
N ASP A 303 18.83 23.55 11.21
CA ASP A 303 17.44 23.92 11.49
C ASP A 303 16.50 23.37 10.42
N ILE A 304 15.60 22.46 10.83
CA ILE A 304 14.64 21.82 9.94
C ILE A 304 13.68 22.83 9.29
N ASN A 305 13.48 24.00 9.92
CA ASN A 305 12.60 25.04 9.41
C ASN A 305 13.11 25.64 8.10
N TRP A 306 14.41 25.58 7.83
CA TRP A 306 15.01 26.11 6.60
C TRP A 306 15.09 25.07 5.47
N VAL A 307 14.76 23.82 5.76
CA VAL A 307 14.83 22.72 4.79
C VAL A 307 13.64 22.82 3.83
N THR A 308 13.91 22.76 2.55
CA THR A 308 12.94 22.66 1.46
C THR A 308 13.29 21.46 0.58
N TYR A 309 12.38 21.09 -0.32
CA TYR A 309 12.64 20.02 -1.27
C TYR A 309 13.90 20.31 -2.13
N GLU A 310 14.12 21.57 -2.51
CA GLU A 310 15.22 22.02 -3.35
C GLU A 310 16.58 21.93 -2.65
N ASN A 311 16.64 22.28 -1.36
CA ASN A 311 17.89 22.36 -0.60
C ASN A 311 18.16 21.12 0.28
N GLN A 312 17.23 20.17 0.38
CA GLN A 312 17.33 19.02 1.31
C GLN A 312 18.65 18.24 1.22
N ARG A 313 19.24 18.13 0.02
CA ARG A 313 20.51 17.39 -0.19
C ARG A 313 21.69 18.08 0.46
N GLU A 314 21.74 19.40 0.40
CA GLU A 314 22.80 20.20 1.04
C GLU A 314 22.70 20.06 2.56
N TYR A 315 21.49 20.17 3.09
CA TYR A 315 21.19 20.04 4.52
C TYR A 315 21.50 18.62 5.04
N GLN A 316 21.16 17.58 4.26
CA GLN A 316 21.55 16.19 4.54
C GLN A 316 23.06 16.02 4.66
N LEU A 317 23.82 16.54 3.70
CA LEU A 317 25.28 16.43 3.69
C LEU A 317 25.91 17.18 4.85
N GLU A 318 25.40 18.37 5.18
CA GLU A 318 25.89 19.17 6.29
C GLU A 318 25.62 18.49 7.64
N GLU A 319 24.44 17.90 7.83
CA GLU A 319 24.10 17.16 9.05
C GLU A 319 25.03 15.95 9.24
N VAL A 320 25.27 15.18 8.17
CA VAL A 320 26.21 14.04 8.20
C VAL A 320 27.64 14.50 8.47
N ARG A 321 28.07 15.62 7.87
CA ARG A 321 29.42 16.17 8.07
C ARG A 321 29.63 16.58 9.52
N ARG A 322 28.73 17.39 10.09
CA ARG A 322 28.83 17.87 11.48
C ARG A 322 28.79 16.73 12.50
N PHE A 323 27.92 15.75 12.28
CA PHE A 323 27.86 14.56 13.12
C PHE A 323 29.19 13.79 13.16
N ASN A 324 29.79 13.55 11.99
CA ASN A 324 31.06 12.84 11.90
C ASN A 324 32.23 13.65 12.50
N GLU A 325 32.23 14.98 12.34
CA GLU A 325 33.24 15.85 12.96
C GLU A 325 33.19 15.78 14.49
N ILE A 326 32.00 15.73 15.09
CA ILE A 326 31.83 15.61 16.54
C ILE A 326 32.25 14.24 17.04
N LEU A 327 31.86 13.16 16.34
CA LEU A 327 32.31 11.81 16.68
C LEU A 327 33.84 11.69 16.67
N ARG A 328 34.51 12.31 15.70
CA ARG A 328 35.98 12.34 15.62
C ARG A 328 36.66 13.15 16.73
N ARG A 329 35.98 14.14 17.31
CA ARG A 329 36.50 14.96 18.42
C ARG A 329 36.31 14.29 19.78
N ASN A 330 35.36 13.38 19.89
CA ASN A 330 35.00 12.67 21.12
C ASN A 330 35.64 11.26 21.22
N GLN A 331 36.37 10.83 20.19
CA GLN A 331 37.29 9.67 20.20
C GLN A 331 38.70 10.17 20.48
#